data_AF-A0A917JPW8-F1
#
_entry.id   AF-A0A917JPW8-F1
#
_cell.length_a   1.000
_cell.length_b   1.000
_cell.length_c   1.000
_cell.angle_alpha   90.00
_cell.angle_beta   90.00
_cell.angle_gamma   90.00
#
_symmetry.space_group_name_H-M   'P 1'
#
loop_
_entity.id
_entity.type
_entity.pdbx_description
1 polymer ?
#
loop_
_entity_poly.entity_id
_entity_poly.type
_entity_poly.pdbx_seq_one_letter_code
_entity_poly.pdbx_strand_id
1 'polypeptide(L)'
;MKIRFAFLSLFIVVRGAVAASELGPPEGVSEEDWKAYLNLKKDRKAMLKKRFENELRIAPPLPPWKKHPDHQSGSMFWRMGVGEEYLTDYFSVYLKYASDDELKAYKLKYPAPRGWQDWYKEN
;
A
#
# COMPACT_ATOMS: atom_id res chain seq x y z
N MET A 1 -31.20 1.59 18.09
CA MET A 1 -29.90 2.19 17.75
C MET A 1 -28.84 1.09 17.61
N LYS A 2 -28.53 0.66 16.38
CA LYS A 2 -27.36 -0.16 16.01
C LYS A 2 -27.09 0.09 14.52
N ILE A 3 -26.25 1.09 14.20
CA ILE A 3 -25.79 1.32 12.81
C ILE A 3 -24.58 0.41 12.60
N ARG A 4 -24.68 -0.51 11.65
CA ARG A 4 -23.57 -1.35 11.20
C ARG A 4 -22.86 -0.60 10.08
N PHE A 5 -21.65 -0.10 10.33
CA PHE A 5 -20.76 0.37 9.27
C PHE A 5 -20.15 -0.85 8.57
N ALA A 6 -20.68 -1.20 7.41
CA ALA A 6 -20.01 -2.07 6.46
C ALA A 6 -19.39 -1.15 5.39
N PHE A 7 -18.10 -0.83 5.54
CA PHE A 7 -17.34 -0.19 4.48
C PHE A 7 -17.01 -1.24 3.41
N LEU A 8 -17.91 -1.41 2.44
CA LEU A 8 -17.55 -1.99 1.15
C LEU A 8 -17.03 -0.85 0.27
N SER A 9 -15.71 -0.70 0.20
CA SER A 9 -15.08 0.14 -0.82
C SER A 9 -15.13 -0.58 -2.16
N LEU A 10 -16.18 -0.34 -2.94
CA LEU A 10 -16.20 -0.69 -4.35
C LEU A 10 -16.68 0.51 -5.16
N PHE A 11 -15.75 1.32 -5.65
CA PHE A 11 -16.02 2.24 -6.75
C PHE A 11 -15.10 1.89 -7.91
N ILE A 12 -15.73 1.44 -8.99
CA ILE A 12 -15.15 1.17 -10.30
C ILE A 12 -14.70 2.53 -10.88
N VAL A 13 -13.39 2.71 -11.05
CA VAL A 13 -12.81 3.89 -11.70
C VAL A 13 -12.94 3.72 -13.22
N VAL A 14 -13.85 4.48 -13.83
CA VAL A 14 -13.88 4.70 -15.28
C VAL A 14 -12.83 5.77 -15.62
N ARG A 15 -12.00 5.46 -16.64
CA ARG A 15 -10.94 6.25 -17.28
C ARG A 15 -10.90 7.75 -16.95
N GLY A 16 -9.83 8.15 -16.25
CA GLY A 16 -9.52 9.51 -15.85
C GLY A 16 -9.42 9.58 -14.34
N ALA A 17 -8.23 9.41 -13.78
CA ALA A 17 -8.03 9.44 -12.33
C ALA A 17 -8.17 10.88 -11.83
N VAL A 18 -9.41 11.35 -11.68
CA VAL A 18 -9.73 12.55 -10.90
C VAL A 18 -9.28 12.27 -9.48
N ALA A 19 -8.43 13.15 -8.93
CA ALA A 19 -7.93 12.93 -7.57
C ALA A 19 -9.12 13.00 -6.62
N ALA A 20 -9.19 12.12 -5.61
CA ALA A 20 -10.28 12.17 -4.63
C ALA A 20 -10.43 13.56 -3.98
N SER A 21 -9.35 14.35 -3.90
CA SER A 21 -9.39 15.74 -3.41
C SER A 21 -10.14 16.73 -4.32
N GLU A 22 -10.36 16.37 -5.58
CA GLU A 22 -11.10 17.17 -6.58
C GLU A 22 -12.59 16.79 -6.61
N LEU A 23 -12.97 15.72 -5.91
CA LEU A 23 -14.35 15.30 -5.69
C LEU A 23 -14.82 15.85 -4.33
N GLY A 24 -16.05 16.36 -4.27
CA GLY A 24 -16.70 16.75 -3.02
C GLY A 24 -16.89 15.56 -2.08
N PRO A 25 -17.34 15.79 -0.83
CA PRO A 25 -17.57 14.72 0.12
C PRO A 25 -18.57 13.68 -0.44
N PRO A 26 -18.37 12.38 -0.19
CA PRO A 26 -19.37 11.37 -0.49
C PRO A 26 -20.71 11.66 0.19
N GLU A 27 -21.80 11.14 -0.36
CA GLU A 27 -23.13 11.28 0.24
C GLU A 27 -23.13 10.80 1.69
N GLY A 28 -23.65 11.64 2.60
CA GLY A 28 -23.69 11.35 4.03
C GLY A 28 -22.39 11.61 4.81
N VAL A 29 -21.34 12.13 4.17
CA VAL A 29 -20.10 12.56 4.83
C VAL A 29 -20.09 14.10 4.95
N SER A 30 -19.75 14.62 6.13
CA SER A 30 -19.61 16.06 6.33
C SER A 30 -18.36 16.60 5.61
N GLU A 31 -18.37 17.90 5.28
CA GLU A 31 -17.18 18.56 4.70
C GLU A 31 -15.99 18.50 5.67
N GLU A 32 -16.24 18.61 6.97
CA GLU A 32 -15.23 18.51 8.02
C GLU A 32 -14.59 17.12 8.05
N ASP A 33 -15.39 16.05 8.05
CA ASP A 33 -14.90 14.67 8.05
C ASP A 33 -14.15 14.34 6.76
N TRP A 34 -14.64 14.84 5.62
CA TRP A 34 -13.97 14.66 4.33
C TRP A 34 -12.60 15.34 4.30
N LYS A 35 -12.53 16.58 4.77
CA LYS A 35 -11.26 17.31 4.89
C LYS A 35 -10.30 16.61 5.85
N ALA A 36 -10.78 16.08 6.97
CA ALA A 36 -9.97 15.31 7.91
C ALA A 36 -9.41 14.04 7.26
N TYR A 37 -10.22 13.30 6.50
CA TYR A 37 -9.79 12.13 5.73
C TYR A 37 -8.70 12.48 4.70
N LEU A 38 -8.88 13.56 3.93
CA LEU A 38 -7.90 14.00 2.94
C LEU A 38 -6.57 14.39 3.59
N ASN A 39 -6.61 15.08 4.73
CA ASN A 39 -5.42 15.42 5.51
C ASN A 39 -4.71 14.16 6.02
N LEU A 40 -5.44 13.22 6.63
CA LEU A 40 -4.88 11.95 7.09
C LEU A 40 -4.18 11.20 5.96
N LYS A 41 -4.79 11.14 4.77
CA LYS A 41 -4.22 10.50 3.59
C LYS A 41 -2.95 11.19 3.13
N LYS A 42 -2.93 12.52 3.12
CA LYS A 42 -1.76 13.35 2.78
C LYS A 42 -0.63 13.10 3.77
N ASP A 43 -0.92 13.15 5.06
CA ASP A 43 0.06 12.98 6.14
C ASP A 43 0.63 11.56 6.13
N ARG A 44 -0.21 10.54 5.95
CA ARG A 44 0.25 9.15 5.78
C ARG A 44 1.16 9.02 4.56
N LYS A 45 0.80 9.60 3.41
CA LYS A 45 1.65 9.58 2.21
C LYS A 45 3.01 10.23 2.46
N ALA A 46 3.03 11.37 3.14
CA ALA A 46 4.26 12.09 3.49
C ALA A 46 5.14 11.27 4.45
N MET A 47 4.53 10.66 5.47
CA MET A 47 5.22 9.79 6.42
C MET A 47 5.86 8.58 5.73
N LEU A 48 5.13 7.89 4.86
CA LEU A 48 5.65 6.74 4.11
C LEU A 48 6.79 7.14 3.16
N LYS A 49 6.70 8.31 2.51
CA LYS A 49 7.79 8.82 1.67
C LYS A 49 9.03 9.12 2.49
N LYS A 50 8.87 9.74 3.66
CA LYS A 50 9.97 10.00 4.60
C LYS A 50 10.62 8.70 5.08
N ARG A 51 9.84 7.66 5.35
CA ARG A 51 10.36 6.32 5.68
C ARG A 51 11.20 5.76 4.54
N PHE A 52 10.73 5.86 3.30
CA PHE A 52 11.53 5.44 2.15
C PHE A 52 12.87 6.16 2.10
N GLU A 53 12.87 7.49 2.18
CA GLU A 53 14.07 8.32 2.07
C GLU A 53 15.11 8.04 3.16
N ASN A 54 14.64 7.85 4.39
CA ASN A 54 15.51 7.71 5.56
C ASN A 54 15.94 6.27 5.85
N GLU A 55 15.11 5.28 5.52
CA GLU A 55 15.30 3.89 5.94
C GLU A 55 15.42 2.96 4.72
N LEU A 56 14.36 2.89 3.92
CA LEU A 56 14.22 1.81 2.93
C LEU A 56 15.13 1.97 1.71
N ARG A 57 15.52 3.21 1.37
CA ARG A 57 16.48 3.46 0.31
C ARG A 57 17.88 2.95 0.67
N ILE A 58 18.25 3.06 1.95
CA ILE A 58 19.55 2.62 2.47
C ILE A 58 19.54 1.11 2.70
N ALA A 59 18.46 0.61 3.30
CA ALA A 59 18.27 -0.80 3.61
C ALA A 59 16.92 -1.29 3.05
N PRO A 60 16.90 -1.75 1.78
CA PRO A 60 15.68 -2.27 1.17
C PRO A 60 15.06 -3.40 2.00
N PRO A 61 13.72 -3.40 2.19
CA PRO A 61 13.06 -4.46 2.93
C PRO A 61 13.25 -5.80 2.21
N LEU A 62 13.23 -6.92 2.95
CA LEU A 62 13.16 -8.23 2.32
C LEU A 62 11.83 -8.40 1.57
N PRO A 63 11.77 -9.21 0.51
CA PRO A 63 10.48 -9.56 -0.07
C PRO A 63 9.68 -10.44 0.91
N PRO A 64 8.35 -10.50 0.80
CA PRO A 64 7.49 -11.23 1.73
C PRO A 64 7.89 -12.69 1.95
N TRP A 65 8.24 -13.42 0.89
CA TRP A 65 8.68 -14.82 0.93
C TRP A 65 10.05 -15.04 1.59
N LYS A 66 10.82 -13.98 1.82
CA LYS A 66 12.08 -14.03 2.60
C LYS A 66 11.87 -13.55 4.03
N LYS A 67 11.01 -12.56 4.25
CA LYS A 67 10.72 -12.03 5.59
C LYS A 67 9.88 -13.00 6.42
N HIS A 68 8.87 -13.60 5.80
CA HIS A 68 7.93 -14.53 6.42
C HIS A 68 7.79 -15.79 5.55
N PRO A 69 8.82 -16.66 5.55
CA PRO A 69 8.87 -17.81 4.64
C PRO A 69 7.78 -18.85 4.88
N ASP A 70 7.21 -18.90 6.09
CA ASP A 70 6.18 -19.87 6.48
C ASP A 70 4.78 -19.52 5.94
N HIS A 71 4.62 -18.32 5.38
CA HIS A 71 3.34 -17.85 4.86
C HIS A 71 3.36 -17.80 3.33
N GLN A 72 2.45 -18.57 2.71
CA GLN A 72 2.24 -18.54 1.26
C GLN A 72 1.58 -17.23 0.81
N SER A 73 1.71 -16.88 -0.47
CA SER A 73 1.23 -15.60 -1.03
C SER A 73 -0.29 -15.38 -0.87
N GLY A 74 -1.10 -16.43 -0.93
CA GLY A 74 -2.56 -16.35 -0.72
C GLY A 74 -3.01 -16.38 0.74
N SER A 75 -2.09 -16.37 1.70
CA SER A 75 -2.43 -16.50 3.12
C SER A 75 -3.21 -15.30 3.65
N MET A 76 -4.16 -15.56 4.56
CA MET A 76 -4.88 -14.51 5.30
C MET A 76 -3.93 -13.64 6.13
N PHE A 77 -2.74 -14.16 6.48
CA PHE A 77 -1.68 -13.40 7.14
C PHE A 77 -1.36 -12.07 6.44
N TRP A 78 -1.45 -12.02 5.11
CA TRP A 78 -1.14 -10.82 4.33
C TRP A 78 -2.26 -9.79 4.28
N ARG A 79 -3.46 -10.16 4.74
CA ARG A 79 -4.68 -9.34 4.67
C ARG A 79 -5.05 -8.69 6.00
N MET A 80 -4.30 -8.99 7.06
CA MET A 80 -4.54 -8.43 8.39
C MET A 80 -3.31 -8.52 9.29
N GLY A 81 -3.22 -7.59 10.24
CA GLY A 81 -2.20 -7.60 11.30
C GLY A 81 -0.78 -7.42 10.76
N VAL A 82 0.18 -8.08 11.39
CA VAL A 82 1.61 -7.85 11.14
C VAL A 82 2.05 -8.10 9.70
N GLY A 83 1.40 -9.04 8.99
CA GLY A 83 1.69 -9.28 7.58
C GLY A 83 1.25 -8.11 6.71
N GLU A 84 0.01 -7.64 6.88
CA GLU A 84 -0.51 -6.45 6.18
C GLU A 84 0.32 -5.19 6.49
N GLU A 85 0.66 -4.98 7.76
CA GLU A 85 1.53 -3.86 8.19
C GLU A 85 2.88 -3.89 7.45
N TYR A 86 3.50 -5.07 7.35
CA TYR A 86 4.76 -5.21 6.63
C TYR A 86 4.64 -4.84 5.14
N LEU A 87 3.55 -5.25 4.50
CA LEU A 87 3.31 -4.92 3.10
C LEU A 87 3.08 -3.43 2.90
N THR A 88 2.14 -2.88 3.65
CA THR A 88 1.64 -1.52 3.48
C THR A 88 2.65 -0.46 3.88
N ASP A 89 3.48 -0.71 4.89
CA ASP A 89 4.40 0.29 5.43
C ASP A 89 5.87 0.09 5.01
N TYR A 90 6.23 -1.09 4.46
CA TYR A 90 7.62 -1.37 4.04
C TYR A 90 7.72 -1.85 2.60
N PHE A 91 7.16 -3.02 2.28
CA PHE A 91 7.40 -3.65 0.98
C PHE A 91 6.81 -2.83 -0.17
N SER A 92 5.52 -2.49 -0.12
CA SER A 92 4.87 -1.66 -1.14
C SER A 92 5.42 -0.24 -1.15
N VAL A 93 5.87 0.29 -0.01
CA VAL A 93 6.51 1.62 0.07
C VAL A 93 7.80 1.65 -0.72
N TYR A 94 8.65 0.63 -0.57
CA TYR A 94 9.87 0.52 -1.36
C TYR A 94 9.55 0.39 -2.84
N LEU A 95 8.63 -0.49 -3.23
CA LEU A 95 8.26 -0.67 -4.64
C LEU A 95 7.73 0.61 -5.28
N LYS A 96 6.97 1.41 -4.52
CA LYS A 96 6.35 2.64 -5.00
C LYS A 96 7.32 3.80 -5.22
N TYR A 97 8.34 3.92 -4.39
CA TYR A 97 9.21 5.10 -4.36
C TYR A 97 10.63 4.84 -4.87
N ALA A 98 11.06 3.57 -4.94
CA ALA A 98 12.31 3.21 -5.57
C ALA A 98 12.31 3.60 -7.06
N SER A 99 13.47 4.04 -7.53
CA SER A 99 13.71 4.25 -8.96
C SER A 99 13.68 2.93 -9.74
N ASP A 100 13.51 3.03 -11.05
CA ASP A 100 13.50 1.85 -11.94
C ASP A 100 14.77 1.00 -11.82
N ASP A 101 15.94 1.65 -11.67
CA ASP A 101 17.22 0.96 -11.50
C ASP A 101 17.31 0.24 -10.14
N GLU A 102 16.88 0.89 -9.06
CA GLU A 102 16.79 0.28 -7.72
C GLU A 102 15.83 -0.92 -7.72
N LEU A 103 14.68 -0.79 -8.38
CA LEU A 103 13.71 -1.88 -8.55
C LEU A 103 14.26 -3.03 -9.38
N LYS A 104 14.97 -2.73 -10.47
CA LYS A 104 15.59 -3.74 -11.33
C LYS A 104 16.67 -4.52 -10.57
N ALA A 105 17.54 -3.83 -9.85
CA ALA A 105 18.55 -4.46 -8.99
C ALA A 105 17.91 -5.30 -7.88
N TYR A 106 16.83 -4.79 -7.26
CA TYR A 106 16.09 -5.49 -6.22
C TYR A 106 15.45 -6.79 -6.73
N LYS A 107 14.76 -6.74 -7.88
CA LYS A 107 14.12 -7.90 -8.52
C LYS A 107 15.14 -8.95 -8.97
N LEU A 108 16.35 -8.52 -9.38
CA LEU A 108 17.45 -9.44 -9.70
C LEU A 108 18.00 -10.12 -8.45
N LYS A 109 18.18 -9.38 -7.35
CA LYS A 109 18.63 -9.91 -6.06
C LYS A 109 17.62 -10.88 -5.44
N TYR A 110 16.33 -10.59 -5.62
CA TYR A 110 15.23 -11.33 -5.03
C TYR A 110 14.24 -11.79 -6.10
N PRO A 111 14.57 -12.83 -6.89
CA PRO A 111 13.62 -13.36 -7.86
C PRO A 111 12.37 -13.88 -7.15
N ALA A 112 11.20 -13.54 -7.69
CA ALA A 112 9.92 -14.01 -7.18
C ALA A 112 9.78 -15.52 -7.43
N PRO A 113 9.59 -16.35 -6.38
CA PRO A 113 9.34 -17.76 -6.55
C PRO A 113 7.92 -18.01 -7.12
N ARG A 114 7.64 -19.28 -7.43
CA ARG A 114 6.31 -19.69 -7.89
C ARG A 114 5.24 -19.30 -6.85
N GLY A 115 4.16 -18.68 -7.32
CA GLY A 115 3.07 -18.16 -6.49
C GLY A 115 3.23 -16.70 -6.08
N TRP A 116 4.38 -16.07 -6.34
CA TRP A 116 4.68 -14.70 -5.92
C TRP A 116 4.93 -13.74 -7.09
N GLN A 117 4.80 -14.20 -8.34
CA GLN A 117 5.21 -13.45 -9.52
C GLN A 117 4.44 -12.13 -9.73
N ASP A 118 3.18 -12.09 -9.29
CA ASP A 118 2.33 -10.91 -9.48
C ASP A 118 2.60 -9.80 -8.45
N TRP A 119 3.31 -10.10 -7.37
CA TRP A 119 3.62 -9.13 -6.31
C TRP A 119 4.55 -8.00 -6.75
N TYR A 120 5.29 -8.20 -7.85
CA TYR A 120 6.10 -7.16 -8.50
C TYR A 120 5.37 -6.39 -9.60
N LYS A 121 4.14 -6.79 -9.94
CA LYS A 121 3.27 -6.13 -10.92
C LYS A 121 2.20 -5.26 -10.27
N GLU A 122 1.80 -5.60 -9.05
CA GLU A 122 0.67 -4.98 -8.33
C GLU A 122 1.01 -3.68 -7.58
N ASN A 123 2.23 -3.13 -7.71
CA ASN A 123 2.62 -1.89 -7.02
C ASN A 123 3.37 -0.93 -7.94
#